data_AF-A0A9N9JT79-F1
#
_entry.id   AF-A0A9N9JT79-F1
#
_cell.length_a   1.000
_cell.length_b   1.000
_cell.length_c   1.000
_cell.angle_alpha   90.00
_cell.angle_beta   90.00
_cell.angle_gamma   90.00
#
_symmetry.space_group_name_H-M   'P 1'
#
loop_
_entity.id
_entity.type
_entity.pdbx_description
1 polymer ?
#
loop_
_entity_poly.entity_id
_entity_poly.type
_entity_poly.pdbx_seq_one_letter_code
_entity_poly.pdbx_strand_id
1 'polypeptide(L)'
;PQSSEISDSYILTKRKSKTEKSKGGRPKMPIWDDYSEGEEDGHGHYGANCHYCDKGRWQRGKPSVMEAHLALHCKGPVPEDIRKKWLIEVAKRGEKANNDKDDDVPIGKKVKTVNQSITSHYRPVNMLSSQQSADITKALLKAF
;
A
#
# COMPACT_ATOMS: atom_id res chain seq x y z
N PRO A 1 -32.89 13.51 53.61
CA PRO A 1 -31.50 13.13 54.00
C PRO A 1 -31.33 11.61 53.82
N GLN A 2 -30.61 11.06 52.85
CA GLN A 2 -29.46 11.49 52.03
C GLN A 2 -29.48 10.51 50.83
N SER A 3 -29.76 10.96 49.61
CA SER A 3 -28.79 11.13 48.52
C SER A 3 -28.22 9.83 47.92
N SER A 4 -28.58 9.63 46.65
CA SER A 4 -27.76 9.14 45.52
C SER A 4 -26.28 8.86 45.83
N GLU A 5 -25.66 7.81 45.30
CA GLU A 5 -25.02 7.86 43.97
C GLU A 5 -24.62 6.46 43.49
N ILE A 6 -25.14 6.04 42.33
CA ILE A 6 -24.59 4.94 41.53
C ILE A 6 -23.44 5.56 40.74
N SER A 7 -22.21 5.12 41.02
CA SER A 7 -21.00 5.74 40.50
C SER A 7 -20.86 5.54 38.98
N ASP A 8 -21.11 6.62 38.24
CA ASP A 8 -20.62 6.84 36.90
C ASP A 8 -19.08 6.80 36.88
N SER A 9 -18.49 5.81 36.23
CA SER A 9 -17.15 5.98 35.64
C SER A 9 -16.90 4.95 34.54
N TYR A 10 -17.58 5.18 33.42
CA TYR A 10 -17.22 4.72 32.07
C TYR A 10 -15.85 5.31 31.69
N ILE A 11 -14.75 4.83 32.28
CA ILE A 11 -13.42 5.32 31.89
C ILE A 11 -12.97 4.60 30.62
N LEU A 12 -13.47 5.11 29.49
CA LEU A 12 -12.82 5.02 28.19
C LEU A 12 -11.43 5.68 28.30
N THR A 13 -10.41 4.88 28.61
CA THR A 13 -9.02 5.35 28.60
C THR A 13 -8.56 5.54 27.15
N LYS A 14 -8.97 6.66 26.55
CA LYS A 14 -8.38 7.20 25.32
C LYS A 14 -6.94 7.60 25.62
N ARG A 15 -5.99 6.67 25.48
CA ARG A 15 -4.56 6.98 25.56
C ARG A 15 -4.23 7.95 24.43
N LYS A 16 -4.04 9.22 24.78
CA LYS A 16 -3.46 10.26 23.92
C LYS A 16 -2.03 9.81 23.59
N SER A 17 -1.83 9.24 22.41
CA SER A 17 -0.49 9.07 21.85
C SER A 17 0.13 10.46 21.64
N LYS A 18 1.32 10.66 22.20
CA LYS A 18 2.13 11.87 21.99
C LYS A 18 2.31 12.08 20.49
N THR A 19 2.01 13.28 19.99
CA THR A 19 2.28 13.66 18.60
C THR A 19 3.79 13.73 18.40
N GLU A 20 4.38 12.63 17.91
CA GLU A 20 5.74 12.68 17.38
C GLU A 20 5.76 13.53 16.11
N LYS A 21 6.84 14.29 15.92
CA LYS A 21 7.09 15.09 14.71
C LYS A 21 6.84 14.22 13.48
N SER A 22 6.08 14.73 12.50
CA SER A 22 5.74 13.99 11.29
C SER A 22 7.02 13.58 10.57
N LYS A 23 7.36 12.29 10.66
CA LYS A 23 8.24 11.66 9.69
C LYS A 23 7.57 11.90 8.33
N GLY A 24 8.20 12.66 7.45
CA GLY A 24 7.66 12.94 6.12
C GLY A 24 7.32 11.62 5.40
N GLY A 25 6.26 11.62 4.60
CA GLY A 25 5.81 10.42 3.88
C GLY A 25 4.29 10.29 3.85
N ARG A 26 3.81 9.26 3.16
CA ARG A 26 2.38 8.92 3.14
C ARG A 26 1.98 8.42 4.53
N PRO A 27 0.89 8.92 5.13
CA PRO A 27 0.41 8.41 6.40
C PRO A 27 0.08 6.92 6.31
N LYS A 28 0.24 6.21 7.43
CA LYS A 28 -0.18 4.82 7.55
C LYS A 28 -1.70 4.72 7.34
N MET A 29 -2.13 3.59 6.80
CA MET A 29 -3.55 3.29 6.63
C MET A 29 -4.24 3.14 7.99
N PRO A 30 -5.54 3.45 8.11
CA PRO A 30 -6.26 3.37 9.40
C PRO A 30 -6.26 1.98 10.05
N ILE A 31 -5.99 0.92 9.29
CA ILE A 31 -5.87 -0.44 9.81
C ILE A 31 -4.74 -0.57 10.84
N TRP A 32 -3.73 0.28 10.77
CA TRP A 32 -2.61 0.26 11.72
C TRP A 32 -3.01 0.69 13.14
N ASP A 33 -4.20 1.27 13.35
CA ASP A 33 -4.70 1.56 14.69
C ASP A 33 -5.06 0.27 15.48
N ASP A 34 -5.38 -0.81 14.76
CA ASP A 34 -5.77 -2.12 15.31
C ASP A 34 -4.61 -3.12 15.39
N TYR A 35 -3.40 -2.68 15.04
CA TYR A 35 -2.20 -3.52 14.96
C TYR A 35 -0.98 -2.81 15.55
N SER A 36 -0.04 -3.61 16.03
CA SER A 36 1.28 -3.14 16.43
C SER A 36 2.29 -3.42 15.32
N GLU A 37 3.22 -2.49 15.13
CA GLU A 37 4.36 -2.69 14.24
C GLU A 37 5.27 -3.79 14.78
N GLY A 38 5.54 -4.77 13.93
CA GLY A 38 6.53 -5.81 14.19
C GLY A 38 7.93 -5.38 13.81
N GLU A 39 8.81 -6.37 13.66
CA GLU A 39 10.19 -6.15 13.23
C GLU A 39 10.27 -5.54 11.82
N GLU A 40 11.26 -4.67 11.61
CA GLU A 40 11.54 -4.08 10.30
C GLU A 40 12.33 -5.09 9.45
N ASP A 41 11.93 -5.30 8.21
CA ASP A 41 12.55 -6.26 7.29
C ASP A 41 13.84 -5.75 6.60
N GLY A 42 14.40 -4.65 7.09
CA GLY A 42 15.59 -3.99 6.55
C GLY A 42 15.35 -3.11 5.30
N HIS A 43 14.12 -3.08 4.77
CA HIS A 43 13.76 -2.27 3.60
C HIS A 43 12.76 -1.15 3.91
N GLY A 44 12.63 -0.74 5.17
CA GLY A 44 11.61 0.23 5.57
C GLY A 44 10.20 -0.35 5.60
N HIS A 45 10.04 -1.68 5.54
CA HIS A 45 8.76 -2.34 5.76
C HIS A 45 8.72 -2.96 7.14
N TYR A 46 7.57 -2.86 7.77
CA TYR A 46 7.34 -3.38 9.12
C TYR A 46 6.45 -4.61 9.06
N GLY A 47 6.74 -5.56 9.95
CA GLY A 47 5.78 -6.60 10.31
C GLY A 47 4.52 -6.02 10.94
N ALA A 48 3.50 -6.85 11.08
CA ALA A 48 2.26 -6.48 11.76
C ALA A 48 1.83 -7.57 12.74
N ASN A 49 1.48 -7.16 13.94
CA ASN A 49 1.04 -8.03 15.03
C ASN A 49 -0.35 -7.59 15.51
N CYS A 50 -1.33 -8.50 15.45
CA CYS A 50 -2.71 -8.25 15.85
C CYS A 50 -2.82 -7.95 17.34
N HIS A 51 -3.57 -6.91 17.72
CA HIS A 51 -3.86 -6.61 19.12
C HIS A 51 -4.78 -7.65 19.79
N TYR A 52 -5.57 -8.37 19.01
CA TYR A 52 -6.65 -9.22 19.52
C TYR A 52 -6.26 -10.71 19.56
N CYS A 53 -5.27 -11.17 18.79
CA CYS A 53 -4.89 -12.59 18.81
C CYS A 53 -3.41 -12.84 18.49
N ASP A 54 -2.89 -13.96 18.98
CA ASP A 54 -1.49 -14.33 18.74
C ASP A 54 -1.20 -14.89 17.35
N LYS A 55 -2.24 -15.34 16.64
CA LYS A 55 -2.10 -15.94 15.30
C LYS A 55 -1.98 -14.91 14.18
N GLY A 56 -2.39 -13.67 14.43
CA GLY A 56 -2.35 -12.57 13.46
C GLY A 56 -1.00 -11.88 13.44
N ARG A 57 0.09 -12.61 13.16
CA ARG A 57 1.46 -12.07 13.06
C ARG A 57 1.96 -12.28 11.65
N TRP A 58 2.44 -11.22 11.01
CA TRP A 58 3.02 -11.29 9.67
C TRP A 58 4.36 -10.57 9.62
N GLN A 59 5.31 -11.14 8.88
CA GLN A 59 6.61 -10.53 8.60
C GLN A 59 6.48 -9.20 7.85
N ARG A 60 5.42 -9.03 7.04
CA ARG A 60 5.08 -7.78 6.36
C ARG A 60 3.62 -7.43 6.59
N GLY A 61 3.38 -6.24 7.14
CA GLY A 61 2.04 -5.70 7.37
C GLY A 61 1.36 -5.24 6.09
N LYS A 62 0.73 -6.16 5.36
CA LYS A 62 -0.10 -5.84 4.19
C LYS A 62 -1.51 -5.43 4.65
N PRO A 63 -1.96 -4.20 4.37
CA PRO A 63 -3.26 -3.71 4.83
C PRO A 63 -4.44 -4.62 4.46
N SER A 64 -4.49 -5.13 3.22
CA SER A 64 -5.57 -6.03 2.78
C SER A 64 -5.66 -7.33 3.57
N VAL A 65 -4.52 -7.90 3.97
CA VAL A 65 -4.46 -9.12 4.78
C VAL A 65 -4.88 -8.83 6.22
N MET A 66 -4.41 -7.70 6.76
CA MET A 66 -4.76 -7.23 8.10
C MET A 66 -6.27 -6.94 8.22
N GLU A 67 -6.86 -6.29 7.21
CA GLU A 67 -8.30 -6.01 7.12
C GLU A 67 -9.12 -7.31 7.10
N ALA A 68 -8.78 -8.24 6.20
CA ALA A 68 -9.47 -9.53 6.09
C ALA A 68 -9.36 -10.36 7.37
N HIS A 69 -8.20 -10.31 8.05
CA HIS A 69 -8.02 -10.97 9.33
C HIS A 69 -9.00 -10.45 10.38
N LEU A 70 -9.09 -9.14 10.60
CA LEU A 70 -10.02 -8.57 11.59
C LEU A 70 -11.48 -8.86 11.24
N ALA A 71 -11.84 -8.79 9.96
CA ALA A 71 -13.21 -8.99 9.51
C ALA A 71 -13.69 -10.44 9.67
N LEU A 72 -12.86 -11.43 9.28
CA LEU A 72 -13.32 -12.80 9.06
C LEU A 72 -12.55 -13.89 9.85
N HIS A 73 -11.26 -13.69 10.10
CA HIS A 73 -10.39 -14.79 10.55
C HIS A 73 -9.89 -14.66 11.99
N CYS A 74 -10.03 -13.49 12.60
CA CYS A 74 -9.53 -13.25 13.94
C CYS A 74 -10.34 -14.04 14.96
N LYS A 75 -9.66 -14.97 15.65
CA LYS A 75 -10.25 -15.78 16.74
C LYS A 75 -10.15 -15.12 18.11
N GLY A 76 -9.58 -13.91 18.16
CA GLY A 76 -9.47 -13.11 19.37
C GLY A 76 -10.76 -12.37 19.74
N PRO A 77 -10.81 -11.75 20.93
CA PRO A 77 -11.91 -10.87 21.34
C PRO A 77 -11.83 -9.53 20.59
N VAL A 78 -12.18 -9.54 19.30
CA VAL A 78 -12.31 -8.32 18.50
C VAL A 78 -13.67 -7.67 18.79
N PRO A 79 -13.71 -6.38 19.15
CA PRO A 79 -14.96 -5.62 19.27
C PRO A 79 -15.81 -5.70 17.98
N GLU A 80 -17.13 -5.82 18.16
CA GLU A 80 -18.05 -6.04 17.03
C GLU A 80 -18.10 -4.85 16.07
N ASP A 81 -17.97 -3.63 16.58
CA ASP A 81 -17.87 -2.39 15.82
C ASP A 81 -16.65 -2.38 14.89
N ILE A 82 -15.50 -2.82 15.38
CA ILE A 82 -14.26 -2.92 14.61
C ILE A 82 -14.39 -4.00 13.53
N ARG A 83 -14.95 -5.16 13.89
CA ARG A 83 -15.19 -6.25 12.93
C ARG A 83 -16.14 -5.81 11.81
N LYS A 84 -17.26 -5.16 12.14
CA LYS A 84 -18.23 -4.63 11.17
C LYS A 84 -17.61 -3.57 10.27
N LYS A 85 -16.85 -2.63 10.85
CA LYS A 85 -16.15 -1.57 10.11
C LYS A 85 -15.26 -2.17 9.02
N TRP A 86 -14.41 -3.14 9.38
CA TRP A 86 -13.50 -3.77 8.43
C TRP A 86 -14.20 -4.70 7.44
N LEU A 87 -15.29 -5.37 7.84
CA LEU A 87 -16.12 -6.15 6.93
C LEU A 87 -16.70 -5.27 5.80
N ILE A 88 -17.24 -4.10 6.14
CA ILE A 88 -17.76 -3.13 5.17
C ILE A 88 -16.64 -2.61 4.25
N GLU A 89 -15.48 -2.28 4.82
CA GLU A 89 -14.35 -1.75 4.03
C GLU A 89 -13.80 -2.78 3.03
N VAL A 90 -13.69 -4.06 3.45
CA VAL A 90 -13.29 -5.16 2.58
C VAL A 90 -14.32 -5.39 1.47
N ALA A 91 -15.61 -5.38 1.78
CA ALA A 91 -16.69 -5.53 0.80
C ALA A 91 -16.67 -4.41 -0.26
N LYS A 92 -16.57 -3.15 0.17
CA LYS A 92 -16.46 -1.99 -0.74
C LYS A 92 -15.30 -2.09 -1.71
N ARG A 93 -14.17 -2.67 -1.29
CA ARG A 93 -13.00 -2.86 -2.15
C ARG A 93 -13.23 -3.98 -3.18
N GLY A 94 -13.94 -5.04 -2.79
CA GLY A 94 -14.36 -6.11 -3.71
C GLY A 94 -15.33 -5.64 -4.78
N GLU A 95 -16.32 -4.80 -4.41
CA GLU A 95 -17.26 -4.21 -5.36
C GLU A 95 -16.56 -3.36 -6.43
N LYS A 96 -15.61 -2.50 -6.03
CA LYS A 96 -14.83 -1.71 -6.99
C LYS A 96 -14.06 -2.58 -7.99
N ALA A 97 -13.46 -3.68 -7.54
CA ALA A 97 -12.73 -4.60 -8.42
C ALA A 97 -13.63 -5.38 -9.39
N ASN A 98 -14.93 -5.52 -9.09
CA ASN A 98 -15.91 -6.20 -9.95
C ASN A 98 -16.58 -5.23 -10.94
N ASN A 99 -16.75 -3.96 -10.56
CA ASN A 99 -17.29 -2.93 -11.46
C ASN A 99 -16.31 -2.53 -12.57
N ASP A 100 -15.04 -2.97 -12.51
CA ASP A 100 -14.05 -2.79 -13.57
C ASP A 100 -14.11 -3.89 -14.66
N LYS A 101 -15.16 -4.73 -14.70
CA LYS A 101 -15.26 -5.89 -15.60
C LYS A 101 -16.32 -5.83 -16.71
N ASP A 102 -16.98 -4.70 -16.93
CA ASP A 102 -17.84 -4.50 -18.09
C ASP A 102 -17.46 -3.22 -18.85
N ASP A 103 -16.26 -3.25 -19.44
CA ASP A 103 -16.02 -2.56 -20.70
C ASP A 103 -15.20 -3.53 -21.56
N ASP A 104 -15.71 -3.84 -22.75
CA ASP A 104 -14.94 -4.41 -23.85
C ASP A 104 -13.80 -3.42 -24.19
N VAL A 105 -12.72 -3.48 -23.41
CA VAL A 105 -11.53 -2.67 -23.62
C VAL A 105 -10.53 -3.56 -24.36
N PRO A 106 -10.19 -3.25 -25.62
CA PRO A 106 -9.09 -3.93 -26.28
C PRO A 106 -7.83 -3.67 -25.46
N ILE A 107 -7.15 -4.75 -25.07
CA ILE A 107 -5.86 -4.84 -24.37
C ILE A 107 -5.09 -3.50 -24.42
N GLY A 108 -5.25 -2.68 -23.37
CA GLY A 108 -4.73 -1.32 -23.35
C GLY A 108 -4.88 -0.67 -21.99
N LYS A 109 -3.88 -0.87 -21.13
CA LYS A 109 -3.75 -0.22 -19.81
C LYS A 109 -3.83 1.31 -19.97
N LYS A 110 -4.94 1.95 -19.56
CA LYS A 110 -5.00 3.41 -19.44
C LYS A 110 -4.42 3.85 -18.10
N VAL A 111 -3.10 3.82 -18.00
CA VAL A 111 -2.40 4.75 -17.12
C VAL A 111 -2.43 6.10 -17.84
N LYS A 112 -3.11 7.11 -17.28
CA LYS A 112 -2.92 8.50 -17.73
C LYS A 112 -1.56 9.01 -17.23
N THR A 113 -0.50 8.37 -17.68
CA THR A 113 0.82 8.98 -17.73
C THR A 113 0.92 9.51 -19.14
N VAL A 114 1.01 10.83 -19.30
CA VAL A 114 1.61 11.39 -20.51
C VAL A 114 3.05 10.93 -20.47
N ASN A 115 3.29 9.73 -21.00
CA ASN A 115 4.62 9.23 -21.27
C ASN A 115 5.16 10.13 -22.37
N GLN A 116 5.82 11.23 -21.99
CA GLN A 116 6.65 11.94 -22.93
C GLN A 116 7.67 10.91 -23.41
N SER A 117 7.67 10.63 -24.72
CA SER A 117 8.56 9.63 -25.29
C SER A 117 9.98 9.98 -24.87
N ILE A 118 10.68 9.06 -24.20
CA ILE A 118 12.09 9.21 -23.82
C ILE A 118 12.96 9.49 -25.07
N THR A 119 12.46 9.12 -26.25
CA THR A 119 13.09 9.39 -27.54
C THR A 119 12.99 10.85 -28.01
N SER A 120 12.22 11.72 -27.33
CA SER A 120 12.04 13.12 -27.73
C SER A 120 13.34 13.92 -27.79
N HIS A 121 14.35 13.54 -26.99
CA HIS A 121 15.65 14.20 -26.96
C HIS A 121 16.67 13.54 -27.88
N TYR A 122 16.35 12.37 -28.45
CA TYR A 122 17.22 11.72 -29.41
C TYR A 122 17.03 12.38 -30.76
N ARG A 123 18.11 12.92 -31.32
CA ARG A 123 18.12 13.32 -32.72
C ARG A 123 17.85 12.07 -33.55
N PRO A 124 16.85 12.07 -34.45
CA PRO A 124 16.67 10.95 -35.36
C PRO A 124 18.00 10.77 -36.10
N VAL A 125 18.57 9.58 -35.98
CA VAL A 125 19.79 9.23 -36.69
C VAL A 125 19.40 9.16 -38.15
N ASN A 126 19.50 10.28 -38.85
CA ASN A 126 19.46 10.29 -40.30
C ASN A 126 20.57 9.34 -40.74
N MET A 127 20.15 8.27 -41.42
CA MET A 127 20.97 7.22 -42.01
C MET A 127 22.39 7.73 -42.27
N LEU A 128 23.38 7.17 -41.54
CA LEU A 128 24.79 7.48 -41.74
C LEU A 128 25.08 7.47 -43.25
N SER A 129 25.75 8.50 -43.75
CA SER A 129 26.13 8.53 -45.16
C SER A 129 26.99 7.31 -45.48
N SER A 130 26.98 6.87 -46.73
CA SER A 130 27.79 5.71 -47.16
C SER A 130 29.28 5.88 -46.83
N GLN A 131 29.76 7.12 -46.71
CA GLN A 131 31.14 7.39 -46.28
C GLN A 131 31.32 7.15 -44.78
N GLN A 132 30.38 7.61 -43.95
CA GLN A 132 30.45 7.45 -42.49
C GLN A 132 30.38 5.97 -42.08
N SER A 133 29.57 5.16 -42.76
CA SER A 133 29.51 3.72 -42.50
C SER A 133 30.81 3.00 -42.90
N ALA A 134 31.44 3.40 -44.00
CA ALA A 134 32.72 2.86 -44.44
C ALA A 134 33.85 3.21 -43.45
N ASP A 135 33.86 4.43 -42.93
CA ASP A 135 34.85 4.89 -41.95
C ASP A 135 34.73 4.13 -40.62
N ILE A 136 33.50 3.88 -40.15
CA ILE A 136 33.24 3.03 -38.97
C ILE A 136 33.75 1.61 -39.21
N THR A 137 33.43 1.03 -40.36
CA THR A 137 33.84 -0.35 -40.70
C THR A 137 35.36 -0.47 -40.74
N LYS A 138 36.04 0.51 -41.35
CA LYS A 138 37.51 0.56 -41.41
C LYS A 138 38.14 0.74 -40.03
N ALA A 139 37.53 1.54 -39.15
CA ALA A 139 38.01 1.70 -37.79
C ALA A 139 37.93 0.38 -36.99
N LEU A 140 36.85 -0.38 -37.16
CA LEU A 140 36.71 -1.70 -36.54
C LEU A 140 37.73 -2.70 -37.08
N LEU A 141 37.94 -2.75 -38.39
CA LEU A 141 38.93 -3.63 -39.02
C LEU A 141 40.39 -3.27 -38.69
N LYS A 142 40.65 -2.03 -38.24
CA LYS A 142 41.98 -1.57 -37.82
C LYS A 142 42.23 -1.79 -36.32
N ALA A 143 41.16 -1.97 -35.54
CA ALA A 143 41.25 -2.16 -34.10
C ALA A 143 41.61 -3.60 -33.70
N PHE A 144 41.59 -4.53 -34.65
CA PHE A 144 41.96 -5.94 -34.51
C PHE A 144 43.01 -6.31 -35.56
#